data_AF-A0A497H8S7-F1
#
_entry.id   AF-A0A497H8S7-F1
#
_cell.length_a   1.000
_cell.length_b   1.000
_cell.length_c   1.000
_cell.angle_alpha   90.00
_cell.angle_beta   90.00
_cell.angle_gamma   90.00
#
_symmetry.space_group_name_H-M   'P 1'
#
loop_
_entity.id
_entity.type
_entity.pdbx_description
1 polymer ?
#
loop_
_entity_poly.entity_id
_entity_poly.type
_entity_poly.pdbx_seq_one_letter_code
_entity_poly.pdbx_strand_id
1 'polypeptide(L)'
;MISKRGQIIVISCLTIAIVLLSIVVLVYKTRLVYLETRSIVVREVVGSITADFERASAHVLALATRAYYDYSRFYELCSRYSNLGLSYGSRHNFTIAREIGLKYLDVWKTYIMEAYTGYGVQVDYEVGRKDIIIFGRPRTIGGKIYDVLMKGFWYYPSSASVIYSRLKLNLTNVGFYGWRSDVLVGLYLLIHPEYNVNQTENLSQINITVYYDKGEPYPYLITKGFIEIYYPDKHYWRKANITDITYIGAGNYTVKFHPAITPYYDPIYNRNYLPLMVVVGDDRGIIVEAATYDHITFKVRRNVPDTLYYYDGKEHEWKSIDRPQNTEHEIYTLEFGWDLNIYWLGTRLRQESGVQIPPIPYMPIKQLRVNVSIDGTQNTLLERPIQYENWKNFTFPPGTSNNISLPIGLADPQMDFNETNRLVFQVKFPTKDIDEQLVAIWWIDDLDAEPAVYPTQIHFYKNSTHKDVWHPLYDVEFVDTEHQTSRGYDSYRGVAAFVMRDP
;
A
#
# COMPACT_ATOMS: atom_id res chain seq x y z
N MET A 1 3.46 -30.51 -97.19
CA MET A 1 4.65 -30.17 -96.39
C MET A 1 4.43 -28.99 -95.41
N ILE A 2 3.37 -28.17 -95.58
CA ILE A 2 3.07 -27.00 -94.74
C ILE A 2 2.39 -27.35 -93.40
N SER A 3 1.62 -28.45 -93.30
CA SER A 3 0.91 -28.81 -92.06
C SER A 3 1.80 -29.34 -90.92
N LYS A 4 2.91 -30.02 -91.23
CA LYS A 4 3.87 -30.51 -90.20
C LYS A 4 4.62 -29.37 -89.51
N ARG A 5 4.90 -28.25 -90.19
CA ARG A 5 5.56 -27.08 -89.59
C ARG A 5 4.63 -26.31 -88.63
N GLY A 6 3.34 -26.19 -88.97
CA GLY A 6 2.34 -25.58 -88.09
C GLY A 6 2.11 -26.36 -86.79
N GLN A 7 2.05 -27.70 -86.87
CA GLN A 7 1.92 -28.56 -85.69
C GLN A 7 3.14 -28.46 -84.76
N ILE A 8 4.35 -28.38 -85.30
CA ILE A 8 5.56 -28.21 -84.49
C ILE A 8 5.55 -26.86 -83.74
N ILE A 9 5.15 -25.78 -84.40
CA ILE A 9 5.07 -24.44 -83.77
C ILE A 9 4.03 -24.42 -82.64
N VAL A 10 2.86 -25.03 -82.85
CA VAL A 10 1.81 -25.12 -81.82
C VAL A 10 2.28 -25.97 -80.63
N ILE A 11 2.92 -27.12 -80.88
CA ILE A 11 3.47 -27.97 -79.82
C ILE A 11 4.55 -27.24 -79.02
N SER A 12 5.44 -26.49 -79.70
CA SER A 12 6.47 -25.68 -79.05
C SER A 12 5.90 -24.54 -78.21
N CYS A 13 4.89 -23.81 -78.70
CA CYS A 13 4.20 -22.79 -77.91
C CYS A 13 3.49 -23.39 -76.70
N LEU A 14 2.87 -24.57 -76.86
CA LEU A 14 2.20 -25.26 -75.77
C LEU A 14 3.18 -25.74 -74.70
N THR A 15 4.34 -26.29 -75.09
CA THR A 15 5.39 -26.68 -74.14
C THR A 15 5.96 -25.47 -73.41
N ILE A 16 6.22 -24.35 -74.11
CA ILE A 16 6.68 -23.11 -73.48
C ILE A 16 5.64 -22.58 -72.47
N ALA A 17 4.36 -22.58 -72.84
CA ALA A 17 3.28 -22.14 -71.95
C ALA A 17 3.16 -23.03 -70.70
N ILE A 18 3.26 -24.35 -70.84
CA ILE A 18 3.23 -25.31 -69.72
C ILE A 18 4.43 -25.11 -68.80
N VAL A 19 5.63 -24.90 -69.35
CA VAL A 19 6.85 -24.64 -68.57
C VAL A 19 6.73 -23.32 -67.81
N LEU A 20 6.23 -22.25 -68.45
CA LEU A 20 5.99 -20.96 -67.80
C LEU A 20 4.98 -21.08 -66.66
N LEU A 21 3.83 -21.74 -66.88
CA LEU A 21 2.84 -21.99 -65.84
C LEU A 21 3.41 -22.81 -64.68
N SER A 22 4.23 -23.81 -64.97
CA SER A 22 4.88 -24.65 -63.96
C SER A 22 5.87 -23.85 -63.11
N ILE A 23 6.66 -22.96 -63.73
CA ILE A 23 7.58 -22.05 -63.01
C ILE A 23 6.79 -21.07 -62.14
N VAL A 24 5.70 -20.49 -62.64
CA VAL A 24 4.85 -19.58 -61.86
C VAL A 24 4.23 -20.28 -60.65
N VAL A 25 3.71 -21.50 -60.84
CA VAL A 25 3.16 -22.31 -59.73
C VAL A 25 4.23 -22.68 -58.72
N LEU A 26 5.45 -23.02 -59.18
CA LEU A 26 6.58 -23.31 -58.30
C LEU A 26 6.96 -22.09 -57.47
N VAL A 27 7.15 -20.92 -58.11
CA VAL A 27 7.47 -19.65 -57.42
C VAL A 27 6.36 -19.28 -56.43
N TYR A 28 5.10 -19.48 -56.80
CA TYR A 28 3.97 -19.21 -55.91
C TYR A 28 3.95 -20.15 -54.70
N LYS A 29 4.15 -21.46 -54.91
CA LYS A 29 4.26 -22.45 -53.82
C LYS A 29 5.45 -22.16 -52.92
N THR A 30 6.62 -21.85 -53.48
CA THR A 30 7.80 -21.48 -52.72
C THR A 30 7.56 -20.21 -51.90
N ARG A 31 6.86 -19.21 -52.47
CA ARG A 31 6.48 -17.99 -51.73
C ARG A 31 5.49 -18.28 -50.60
N LEU A 32 4.50 -19.14 -50.82
CA LEU A 32 3.55 -19.56 -49.78
C LEU A 32 4.25 -20.29 -48.64
N VAL A 33 5.06 -21.30 -48.96
CA VAL A 33 5.87 -22.03 -47.97
C VAL A 33 6.81 -21.08 -47.23
N TYR A 34 7.43 -20.13 -47.93
CA TYR A 34 8.27 -19.10 -47.34
C TYR A 34 7.50 -18.18 -46.37
N LEU A 35 6.28 -17.78 -46.71
CA LEU A 35 5.43 -16.95 -45.85
C LEU A 35 4.92 -17.72 -44.62
N GLU A 36 4.47 -18.96 -44.81
CA GLU A 36 4.00 -19.83 -43.73
C GLU A 36 5.11 -20.12 -42.72
N THR A 37 6.29 -20.52 -43.20
CA THR A 37 7.46 -20.79 -42.34
C THR A 37 7.92 -19.54 -41.59
N ARG A 38 7.99 -18.38 -42.23
CA ARG A 38 8.35 -17.11 -41.56
C ARG A 38 7.31 -16.70 -40.53
N SER A 39 6.03 -16.96 -40.75
CA SER A 39 4.96 -16.65 -39.77
C SER A 39 5.09 -17.46 -38.49
N ILE A 40 5.46 -18.75 -38.60
CA ILE A 40 5.65 -19.65 -37.45
C ILE A 40 6.86 -19.20 -36.64
N VAL A 41 7.99 -18.94 -37.31
CA VAL A 41 9.22 -18.48 -36.66
C VAL A 41 9.02 -17.13 -35.98
N VAL A 42 8.34 -16.18 -36.63
CA VAL A 42 8.01 -14.88 -36.02
C VAL A 42 7.14 -15.08 -34.78
N ARG A 43 6.09 -15.91 -34.87
CA ARG A 43 5.20 -16.18 -33.73
C ARG A 43 5.94 -16.81 -32.55
N GLU A 44 6.83 -17.75 -32.82
CA GLU A 44 7.65 -18.40 -31.79
C GLU A 44 8.61 -17.40 -31.15
N VAL A 45 9.36 -16.63 -31.93
CA VAL A 45 10.29 -15.62 -31.40
C VAL A 45 9.56 -14.54 -30.60
N VAL A 46 8.46 -14.00 -31.13
CA VAL A 46 7.62 -13.02 -30.42
C VAL A 46 7.07 -13.61 -29.12
N GLY A 47 6.56 -14.84 -29.17
CA GLY A 47 6.04 -15.55 -28.01
C GLY A 47 7.10 -15.79 -26.94
N SER A 48 8.29 -16.26 -27.34
CA SER A 48 9.42 -16.49 -26.43
C SER A 48 9.89 -15.19 -25.78
N ILE A 49 10.04 -14.10 -26.53
CA ILE A 49 10.45 -12.81 -25.98
C ILE A 49 9.36 -12.24 -25.05
N THR A 50 8.09 -12.37 -25.42
CA THR A 50 6.97 -11.90 -24.58
C THR A 50 6.91 -12.68 -23.26
N ALA A 51 7.02 -14.01 -23.30
CA ALA A 51 7.05 -14.84 -22.11
C ALA A 51 8.29 -14.62 -21.24
N ASP A 52 9.44 -14.28 -21.84
CA ASP A 52 10.64 -13.90 -21.10
C ASP A 52 10.48 -12.53 -20.43
N PHE A 53 9.84 -11.57 -21.11
CA PHE A 53 9.53 -10.26 -20.53
C PHE A 53 8.52 -10.34 -19.38
N GLU A 54 7.51 -11.22 -19.49
CA GLU A 54 6.58 -11.53 -18.40
C GLU A 54 7.33 -12.11 -17.18
N ARG A 55 8.26 -13.04 -17.40
CA ARG A 55 9.10 -13.60 -16.32
C ARG A 55 10.03 -12.56 -15.70
N ALA A 56 10.64 -11.69 -16.51
CA ALA A 56 11.47 -10.59 -16.04
C ALA A 56 10.65 -9.60 -15.20
N SER A 57 9.44 -9.27 -15.66
CA SER A 57 8.49 -8.41 -14.93
C SER A 57 8.06 -9.05 -13.60
N ALA A 58 7.77 -10.35 -13.59
CA ALA A 58 7.45 -11.09 -12.38
C ALA A 58 8.61 -11.08 -11.37
N HIS A 59 9.84 -11.26 -11.83
CA HIS A 59 11.04 -11.20 -10.97
C HIS A 59 11.20 -9.81 -10.33
N VAL A 60 11.01 -8.75 -11.10
CA VAL A 60 11.06 -7.37 -10.60
C VAL A 60 9.98 -7.12 -9.53
N LEU A 61 8.75 -7.55 -9.79
CA LEU A 61 7.65 -7.41 -8.82
C LEU A 61 7.88 -8.27 -7.56
N ALA A 62 8.43 -9.48 -7.72
CA ALA A 62 8.80 -10.36 -6.61
C ALA A 62 9.85 -9.72 -5.69
N LEU A 63 10.89 -9.08 -6.26
CA LEU A 63 11.88 -8.34 -5.48
C LEU A 63 11.22 -7.23 -4.65
N ALA A 64 10.38 -6.40 -5.28
CA ALA A 64 9.73 -5.28 -4.63
C ALA A 64 8.81 -5.72 -3.47
N THR A 65 7.95 -6.70 -3.73
CA THR A 65 6.97 -7.20 -2.74
C THR A 65 7.64 -7.94 -1.58
N ARG A 66 8.71 -8.71 -1.84
CA ARG A 66 9.50 -9.38 -0.78
C ARG A 66 10.24 -8.39 0.10
N ALA A 67 10.87 -7.38 -0.50
CA ALA A 67 11.56 -6.34 0.26
C ALA A 67 10.59 -5.57 1.16
N TYR A 68 9.39 -5.27 0.66
CA TYR A 68 8.37 -4.55 1.42
C TYR A 68 7.77 -5.40 2.55
N TYR A 69 7.44 -6.67 2.30
CA TYR A 69 6.81 -7.55 3.27
C TYR A 69 7.75 -7.89 4.44
N ASP A 70 8.94 -8.42 4.14
CA ASP A 70 9.88 -8.87 5.18
C ASP A 70 11.31 -8.86 4.64
N TYR A 71 11.93 -7.68 4.64
CA TYR A 71 13.32 -7.50 4.21
C TYR A 71 14.28 -8.45 4.92
N SER A 72 14.06 -8.71 6.21
CA SER A 72 14.92 -9.56 7.04
C SER A 72 14.87 -11.02 6.60
N ARG A 73 13.67 -11.55 6.34
CA ARG A 73 13.49 -12.90 5.79
C ARG A 73 14.09 -13.05 4.40
N PHE A 74 14.00 -12.01 3.58
CA PHE A 74 14.52 -12.03 2.20
C PHE A 74 15.87 -11.31 2.05
N TYR A 75 16.65 -11.23 3.13
CA TYR A 75 17.89 -10.47 3.17
C TYR A 75 18.88 -10.89 2.08
N GLU A 76 19.03 -12.19 1.80
CA GLU A 76 19.99 -12.70 0.81
C GLU A 76 19.67 -12.21 -0.63
N LEU A 77 18.38 -12.05 -0.96
CA LEU A 77 17.96 -11.49 -2.24
C LEU A 77 18.11 -9.97 -2.23
N CYS A 78 17.61 -9.30 -1.20
CA CYS A 78 17.54 -7.84 -1.14
C CYS A 78 18.93 -7.20 -1.05
N SER A 79 19.85 -7.80 -0.28
CA SER A 79 21.21 -7.29 -0.08
C SER A 79 22.05 -7.23 -1.36
N ARG A 80 21.72 -8.02 -2.38
CA ARG A 80 22.35 -7.96 -3.72
C ARG A 80 22.13 -6.62 -4.43
N TYR A 81 21.11 -5.87 -4.01
CA TYR A 81 20.74 -4.56 -4.57
C TYR A 81 21.01 -3.40 -3.60
N SER A 82 21.75 -3.64 -2.52
CA SER A 82 22.10 -2.63 -1.52
C SER A 82 22.87 -1.44 -2.10
N ASN A 83 23.77 -1.69 -3.06
CA ASN A 83 24.49 -0.67 -3.81
C ASN A 83 23.58 0.22 -4.67
N LEU A 84 22.34 -0.21 -4.94
CA LEU A 84 21.32 0.57 -5.65
C LEU A 84 20.33 1.26 -4.70
N GLY A 85 20.61 1.27 -3.40
CA GLY A 85 19.82 1.98 -2.39
C GLY A 85 18.78 1.12 -1.67
N LEU A 86 18.63 -0.17 -2.02
CA LEU A 86 17.69 -1.06 -1.32
C LEU A 86 18.28 -1.47 0.04
N SER A 87 17.75 -0.89 1.11
CA SER A 87 18.18 -1.13 2.49
C SER A 87 17.00 -1.42 3.41
N TYR A 88 17.28 -1.87 4.63
CA TYR A 88 16.23 -2.07 5.65
C TYR A 88 15.44 -0.79 5.94
N GLY A 89 16.12 0.37 5.97
CA GLY A 89 15.49 1.68 6.20
C GLY A 89 14.56 2.11 5.06
N SER A 90 14.82 1.63 3.84
CA SER A 90 14.05 2.00 2.66
C SER A 90 13.12 0.88 2.18
N ARG A 91 12.89 -0.15 3.00
CA ARG A 91 12.12 -1.35 2.62
C ARG A 91 10.68 -1.02 2.20
N HIS A 92 10.07 0.00 2.80
CA HIS A 92 8.73 0.48 2.46
C HIS A 92 8.70 1.54 1.35
N ASN A 93 9.80 1.68 0.60
CA ASN A 93 9.93 2.63 -0.50
C ASN A 93 9.89 1.91 -1.86
N PHE A 94 8.68 1.81 -2.43
CA PHE A 94 8.45 1.23 -3.75
C PHE A 94 9.15 2.00 -4.89
N THR A 95 9.49 3.28 -4.70
CA THR A 95 10.23 4.06 -5.72
C THR A 95 11.62 3.49 -5.97
N ILE A 96 12.35 3.11 -4.92
CA ILE A 96 13.67 2.49 -5.05
C ILE A 96 13.56 1.14 -5.78
N ALA A 97 12.55 0.34 -5.42
CA ALA A 97 12.30 -0.93 -6.09
C ALA A 97 11.98 -0.77 -7.59
N ARG A 98 11.27 0.31 -7.97
CA ARG A 98 11.03 0.66 -9.39
C ARG A 98 12.30 1.04 -10.13
N GLU A 99 13.16 1.86 -9.54
CA GLU A 99 14.43 2.22 -10.17
C GLU A 99 15.31 1.00 -10.42
N ILE A 100 15.36 0.07 -9.45
CA ILE A 100 16.05 -1.21 -9.62
C ILE A 100 15.39 -2.05 -10.72
N GLY A 101 14.06 -2.09 -10.73
CA GLY A 101 13.27 -2.79 -11.74
C GLY A 101 13.55 -2.30 -13.17
N LEU A 102 13.58 -0.98 -13.37
CA LEU A 102 13.90 -0.37 -14.67
C LEU A 102 15.31 -0.74 -15.13
N LYS A 103 16.31 -0.63 -14.24
CA LYS A 103 17.69 -1.05 -14.53
C LYS A 103 17.77 -2.54 -14.91
N TYR A 104 17.02 -3.40 -14.22
CA TYR A 104 16.95 -4.83 -14.53
C TYR A 104 16.34 -5.08 -15.93
N LEU A 105 15.25 -4.39 -16.28
CA LEU A 105 14.61 -4.52 -17.59
C LEU A 105 15.48 -3.96 -18.73
N ASP A 106 16.31 -2.95 -18.47
CA ASP A 106 17.28 -2.43 -19.44
C ASP A 106 18.40 -3.44 -19.73
N VAL A 107 18.88 -4.12 -18.69
CA VAL A 107 19.84 -5.23 -18.83
C VAL A 107 19.20 -6.39 -19.60
N TRP A 108 17.96 -6.76 -19.26
CA TRP A 108 17.18 -7.77 -19.99
C TRP A 108 17.06 -7.44 -21.48
N LYS A 109 16.75 -6.19 -21.82
CA LYS A 109 16.67 -5.72 -23.22
C LYS A 109 17.97 -5.98 -23.98
N THR A 110 19.11 -5.71 -23.35
CA THR A 110 20.43 -5.96 -23.94
C THR A 110 20.64 -7.45 -24.23
N TYR A 111 20.31 -8.33 -23.27
CA TYR A 111 20.43 -9.78 -23.47
C TYR A 111 19.51 -10.32 -24.55
N ILE A 112 18.28 -9.81 -24.67
CA ILE A 112 17.37 -10.22 -25.74
C ILE A 112 17.89 -9.79 -27.11
N MET A 113 18.44 -8.57 -27.23
CA MET A 113 19.05 -8.12 -28.48
C MET A 113 20.22 -9.02 -28.90
N GLU A 114 21.07 -9.42 -27.95
CA GLU A 114 22.18 -10.35 -28.20
C GLU A 114 21.69 -11.74 -28.59
N ALA A 115 20.83 -12.35 -27.78
CA ALA A 115 20.35 -13.73 -27.97
C ALA A 115 19.61 -13.93 -29.30
N TYR A 116 18.90 -12.91 -29.78
CA TYR A 116 18.12 -12.99 -31.01
C TYR A 116 18.70 -12.16 -32.16
N THR A 117 19.99 -11.78 -32.11
CA THR A 117 20.65 -10.94 -33.14
C THR A 117 20.39 -11.41 -34.57
N GLY A 118 20.33 -12.72 -34.82
CA GLY A 118 20.04 -13.31 -36.14
C GLY A 118 18.70 -12.87 -36.76
N TYR A 119 17.71 -12.50 -35.94
CA TYR A 119 16.41 -12.01 -36.39
C TYR A 119 16.33 -10.48 -36.53
N GLY A 120 17.41 -9.77 -36.23
CA GLY A 120 17.46 -8.30 -36.27
C GLY A 120 16.49 -7.69 -35.26
N VAL A 121 16.48 -8.22 -34.03
CA VAL A 121 15.55 -7.81 -32.97
C VAL A 121 15.82 -6.38 -32.53
N GLN A 122 14.76 -5.59 -32.49
CA GLN A 122 14.71 -4.34 -31.75
C GLN A 122 13.61 -4.50 -30.71
N VAL A 123 13.99 -4.50 -29.44
CA VAL A 123 13.06 -4.64 -28.32
C VAL A 123 13.10 -3.38 -27.48
N ASP A 124 11.94 -2.96 -27.03
CA ASP A 124 11.79 -1.82 -26.14
C ASP A 124 10.56 -2.02 -25.24
N TYR A 125 10.44 -1.24 -24.17
CA TYR A 125 9.25 -1.28 -23.34
C TYR A 125 8.83 0.14 -22.94
N GLU A 126 7.54 0.31 -22.69
CA GLU A 126 6.96 1.57 -22.24
C GLU A 126 6.23 1.33 -20.92
N VAL A 127 6.62 2.10 -19.91
CA VAL A 127 5.83 2.21 -18.67
C VAL A 127 4.61 3.05 -18.99
N GLY A 128 3.43 2.56 -18.62
CA GLY A 128 2.18 3.25 -18.92
C GLY A 128 1.17 3.13 -17.79
N ARG A 129 0.09 3.90 -17.91
CA ARG A 129 -1.06 3.81 -17.01
C ARG A 129 -2.00 2.67 -17.40
N LYS A 130 -2.52 1.96 -16.39
CA LYS A 130 -3.58 0.95 -16.57
C LYS A 130 -4.56 0.99 -15.43
N ASP A 131 -5.84 1.16 -15.75
CA ASP A 131 -6.92 0.92 -14.80
C ASP A 131 -7.26 -0.57 -14.76
N ILE A 132 -7.38 -1.10 -13.56
CA ILE A 132 -7.70 -2.50 -13.28
C ILE A 132 -8.88 -2.55 -12.32
N ILE A 133 -9.77 -3.52 -12.52
CA ILE A 133 -10.87 -3.81 -11.60
C ILE A 133 -10.62 -5.21 -11.06
N ILE A 134 -10.34 -5.29 -9.76
CA ILE A 134 -10.02 -6.55 -9.09
C ILE A 134 -11.01 -6.72 -7.95
N PHE A 135 -11.75 -7.81 -7.97
CA PHE A 135 -12.78 -8.12 -6.96
C PHE A 135 -13.77 -6.96 -6.75
N GLY A 136 -14.16 -6.28 -7.84
CA GLY A 136 -15.12 -5.16 -7.82
C GLY A 136 -14.55 -3.81 -7.38
N ARG A 137 -13.27 -3.74 -6.99
CA ARG A 137 -12.62 -2.47 -6.59
C ARG A 137 -11.79 -1.90 -7.74
N PRO A 138 -12.10 -0.68 -8.24
CA PRO A 138 -11.28 -0.03 -9.25
C PRO A 138 -9.95 0.45 -8.64
N ARG A 139 -8.86 0.20 -9.36
CA ARG A 139 -7.50 0.61 -9.01
C ARG A 139 -6.80 1.12 -10.27
N THR A 140 -5.82 1.99 -10.09
CA THR A 140 -5.01 2.53 -11.18
C THR A 140 -3.54 2.21 -10.94
N ILE A 141 -2.95 1.45 -11.86
CA ILE A 141 -1.49 1.31 -11.99
C ILE A 141 -0.99 2.54 -12.74
N GLY A 142 -0.34 3.45 -12.02
CA GLY A 142 0.05 4.77 -12.50
C GLY A 142 0.19 5.72 -11.32
N GLY A 143 1.15 6.64 -11.35
CA GLY A 143 1.23 7.71 -10.37
C GLY A 143 0.23 8.82 -10.69
N LYS A 144 0.01 9.71 -9.73
CA LYS A 144 -0.84 10.91 -9.96
C LYS A 144 -0.23 11.87 -10.98
N ILE A 145 1.11 11.90 -11.06
CA ILE A 145 1.88 12.85 -11.87
C ILE A 145 2.66 12.13 -13.00
N TYR A 146 3.18 10.93 -12.74
CA TYR A 146 3.98 10.15 -13.68
C TYR A 146 3.55 8.68 -13.70
N ASP A 147 3.69 8.01 -14.85
CA ASP A 147 3.44 6.57 -14.94
C ASP A 147 4.47 5.78 -14.13
N VAL A 148 4.01 4.71 -13.48
CA VAL A 148 4.86 3.88 -12.61
C VAL A 148 4.82 2.42 -13.06
N LEU A 149 5.99 1.77 -13.05
CA LEU A 149 6.16 0.40 -13.54
C LEU A 149 5.30 -0.61 -12.76
N MET A 150 5.29 -0.51 -11.43
CA MET A 150 4.60 -1.44 -10.54
C MET A 150 3.91 -0.73 -9.37
N LYS A 151 2.93 -1.38 -8.74
CA LYS A 151 2.23 -0.93 -7.54
C LYS A 151 1.82 -2.09 -6.65
N GLY A 152 1.68 -1.82 -5.35
CA GLY A 152 1.02 -2.70 -4.40
C GLY A 152 -0.20 -2.00 -3.78
N PHE A 153 -1.24 -2.77 -3.55
CA PHE A 153 -2.49 -2.36 -2.91
C PHE A 153 -2.80 -3.37 -1.80
N TRP A 154 -2.31 -3.14 -0.58
CA TRP A 154 -2.34 -4.12 0.51
C TRP A 154 -3.26 -3.70 1.66
N TYR A 155 -3.38 -4.59 2.65
CA TYR A 155 -4.06 -4.35 3.94
C TYR A 155 -5.58 -4.17 3.86
N TYR A 156 -6.20 -4.45 2.73
CA TYR A 156 -7.65 -4.50 2.60
C TYR A 156 -8.10 -5.95 2.37
N PRO A 157 -9.40 -6.27 2.50
CA PRO A 157 -9.89 -7.62 2.23
C PRO A 157 -9.62 -8.06 0.79
N SER A 158 -9.64 -7.10 -0.14
CA SER A 158 -9.14 -7.25 -1.49
C SER A 158 -7.78 -6.58 -1.59
N SER A 159 -6.74 -7.31 -1.94
CA SER A 159 -5.37 -6.82 -2.10
C SER A 159 -4.75 -7.27 -3.42
N ALA A 160 -3.73 -6.55 -3.87
CA ALA A 160 -3.06 -6.80 -5.14
C ALA A 160 -1.59 -6.37 -5.12
N SER A 161 -0.75 -7.11 -5.84
CA SER A 161 0.59 -6.70 -6.23
C SER A 161 0.70 -6.81 -7.75
N VAL A 162 1.04 -5.72 -8.43
CA VAL A 162 0.92 -5.63 -9.89
C VAL A 162 2.06 -4.87 -10.54
N ILE A 163 2.45 -5.30 -11.74
CA ILE A 163 3.38 -4.63 -12.64
C ILE A 163 2.77 -4.56 -14.03
N TYR A 164 2.88 -3.39 -14.68
CA TYR A 164 2.35 -3.18 -16.02
C TYR A 164 3.33 -2.42 -16.90
N SER A 165 3.49 -2.92 -18.11
CA SER A 165 4.25 -2.25 -19.16
C SER A 165 3.80 -2.73 -20.53
N ARG A 166 4.14 -1.95 -21.56
CA ARG A 166 3.87 -2.31 -22.96
C ARG A 166 5.17 -2.67 -23.66
N LEU A 167 5.30 -3.95 -24.01
CA LEU A 167 6.41 -4.46 -24.81
C LEU A 167 6.27 -3.97 -26.25
N LYS A 168 7.37 -3.51 -26.84
CA LYS A 168 7.49 -3.12 -28.26
C LYS A 168 8.55 -3.99 -28.91
N LEU A 169 8.23 -4.58 -30.05
CA LEU A 169 9.12 -5.49 -30.76
C LEU A 169 9.12 -5.25 -32.26
N ASN A 170 10.31 -5.21 -32.85
CA ASN A 170 10.53 -5.38 -34.28
C ASN A 170 11.51 -6.53 -34.51
N LEU A 171 11.32 -7.27 -35.60
CA LEU A 171 12.24 -8.29 -36.09
C LEU A 171 12.60 -7.92 -37.54
N THR A 172 13.64 -7.10 -37.69
CA THR A 172 13.96 -6.41 -38.96
C THR A 172 14.37 -7.37 -40.07
N ASN A 173 15.17 -8.40 -39.77
CA ASN A 173 15.63 -9.39 -40.75
C ASN A 173 14.46 -10.26 -41.26
N VAL A 174 13.40 -10.39 -40.47
CA VAL A 174 12.16 -11.10 -40.86
C VAL A 174 11.02 -10.16 -41.28
N GLY A 175 11.30 -8.87 -41.46
CA GLY A 175 10.35 -7.90 -42.01
C GLY A 175 9.10 -7.69 -41.14
N PHE A 176 9.18 -7.95 -39.84
CA PHE A 176 8.08 -7.82 -38.89
C PHE A 176 8.30 -6.60 -38.00
N TYR A 177 7.33 -5.69 -37.97
CA TYR A 177 7.49 -4.38 -37.33
C TYR A 177 6.23 -3.97 -36.57
N GLY A 178 6.43 -3.16 -35.53
CA GLY A 178 5.35 -2.47 -34.83
C GLY A 178 4.55 -3.36 -33.87
N TRP A 179 5.09 -4.51 -33.47
CA TRP A 179 4.41 -5.36 -32.49
C TRP A 179 4.37 -4.67 -31.14
N ARG A 180 3.19 -4.64 -30.54
CA ARG A 180 2.94 -4.10 -29.20
C ARG A 180 2.13 -5.10 -28.40
N SER A 181 2.59 -5.42 -27.20
CA SER A 181 1.90 -6.32 -26.29
C SER A 181 1.80 -5.67 -24.91
N ASP A 182 0.58 -5.61 -24.37
CA ASP A 182 0.35 -5.20 -22.98
C ASP A 182 0.70 -6.37 -22.06
N VAL A 183 1.67 -6.14 -21.18
CA VAL A 183 2.13 -7.10 -20.18
C VAL A 183 1.67 -6.64 -18.81
N LEU A 184 0.74 -7.41 -18.26
CA LEU A 184 0.22 -7.25 -16.90
C LEU A 184 0.54 -8.53 -16.14
N VAL A 185 1.41 -8.39 -15.14
CA VAL A 185 1.77 -9.48 -14.24
C VAL A 185 1.34 -9.07 -12.84
N GLY A 186 0.76 -9.99 -12.09
CA GLY A 186 0.29 -9.67 -10.75
C GLY A 186 -0.17 -10.87 -9.95
N LEU A 187 -0.40 -10.62 -8.67
CA LEU A 187 -0.98 -11.54 -7.70
C LEU A 187 -2.07 -10.80 -6.93
N TYR A 188 -3.22 -11.43 -6.80
CA TYR A 188 -4.41 -10.84 -6.22
C TYR A 188 -4.97 -11.76 -5.14
N LEU A 189 -5.38 -11.18 -4.02
CA LEU A 189 -5.95 -11.90 -2.89
C LEU A 189 -7.27 -11.24 -2.49
N LEU A 190 -8.31 -12.05 -2.33
CA LEU A 190 -9.57 -11.67 -1.70
C LEU A 190 -9.78 -12.57 -0.47
N ILE A 191 -10.05 -11.96 0.68
CA ILE A 191 -10.56 -12.66 1.85
C ILE A 191 -12.08 -12.46 1.86
N HIS A 192 -12.80 -13.58 1.85
CA HIS A 192 -14.27 -13.55 1.90
C HIS A 192 -14.76 -13.22 3.31
N PRO A 193 -15.89 -12.53 3.45
CA PRO A 193 -16.44 -12.17 4.76
C PRO A 193 -16.96 -13.39 5.53
N GLU A 194 -17.28 -14.50 4.86
CA GLU A 194 -17.75 -15.71 5.51
C GLU A 194 -16.62 -16.43 6.26
N TYR A 195 -16.87 -16.74 7.52
CA TYR A 195 -15.98 -17.50 8.38
C TYR A 195 -16.75 -18.52 9.22
N ASN A 196 -16.04 -19.51 9.75
CA ASN A 196 -16.58 -20.46 10.73
C ASN A 196 -15.59 -20.59 11.89
N VAL A 197 -16.08 -20.54 13.12
CA VAL A 197 -15.28 -20.72 14.34
C VAL A 197 -15.90 -21.80 15.18
N ASN A 198 -15.12 -22.84 15.47
CA ASN A 198 -15.47 -23.88 16.41
C ASN A 198 -14.68 -23.69 17.71
N GLN A 199 -15.33 -23.12 18.73
CA GLN A 199 -14.73 -22.88 20.03
C GLN A 199 -14.39 -24.19 20.77
N THR A 200 -15.14 -25.27 20.54
CA THR A 200 -14.90 -26.57 21.19
C THR A 200 -13.65 -27.25 20.65
N GLU A 201 -13.43 -27.18 19.34
CA GLU A 201 -12.23 -27.73 18.67
C GLU A 201 -11.07 -26.74 18.60
N ASN A 202 -11.27 -25.52 19.14
CA ASN A 202 -10.33 -24.41 19.07
C ASN A 202 -9.87 -24.11 17.61
N LEU A 203 -10.79 -24.17 16.66
CA LEU A 203 -10.50 -24.12 15.22
C LEU A 203 -11.21 -22.93 14.56
N SER A 204 -10.53 -22.24 13.66
CA SER A 204 -11.10 -21.22 12.78
C SER A 204 -10.99 -21.64 11.31
N GLN A 205 -11.92 -21.17 10.49
CA GLN A 205 -11.95 -21.40 9.06
C GLN A 205 -12.33 -20.12 8.32
N ILE A 206 -11.61 -19.83 7.24
CA ILE A 206 -11.90 -18.72 6.31
C ILE A 206 -11.89 -19.21 4.86
N ASN A 207 -12.49 -18.42 3.97
CA ASN A 207 -12.39 -18.62 2.53
C ASN A 207 -11.60 -17.48 1.90
N ILE A 208 -10.75 -17.82 0.92
CA ILE A 208 -9.97 -16.85 0.15
C ILE A 208 -10.05 -17.14 -1.35
N THR A 209 -9.85 -16.11 -2.18
CA THR A 209 -9.64 -16.25 -3.63
C THR A 209 -8.27 -15.71 -3.99
N VAL A 210 -7.51 -16.47 -4.78
CA VAL A 210 -6.20 -16.08 -5.28
C VAL A 210 -6.21 -16.10 -6.80
N TYR A 211 -5.94 -14.95 -7.41
CA TYR A 211 -5.79 -14.80 -8.86
C TYR A 211 -4.39 -14.32 -9.22
N TYR A 212 -3.98 -14.55 -10.46
CA TYR A 212 -2.72 -14.06 -11.00
C TYR A 212 -2.92 -13.39 -12.37
N ASP A 213 -1.97 -12.52 -12.72
CA ASP A 213 -1.83 -11.82 -14.01
C ASP A 213 -3.09 -11.09 -14.49
N LYS A 214 -3.80 -11.63 -15.48
CA LYS A 214 -5.01 -11.03 -16.07
C LYS A 214 -6.30 -11.43 -15.34
N GLY A 215 -6.19 -11.80 -14.07
CA GLY A 215 -7.32 -12.25 -13.24
C GLY A 215 -7.62 -13.73 -13.39
N GLU A 216 -6.62 -14.52 -13.76
CA GLU A 216 -6.77 -15.96 -13.89
C GLU A 216 -6.75 -16.64 -12.50
N PRO A 217 -7.55 -17.70 -12.28
CA PRO A 217 -7.46 -18.56 -11.12
C PRO A 217 -6.04 -19.06 -10.85
N TYR A 218 -5.49 -18.85 -9.66
CA TYR A 218 -4.22 -19.47 -9.27
C TYR A 218 -4.51 -20.79 -8.53
N PRO A 219 -4.25 -21.98 -9.12
CA PRO A 219 -4.56 -23.27 -8.49
C PRO A 219 -3.39 -23.84 -7.67
N TYR A 220 -2.19 -23.26 -7.76
CA TYR A 220 -0.95 -23.85 -7.26
C TYR A 220 -0.54 -23.38 -5.85
N LEU A 221 -1.43 -22.73 -5.09
CA LEU A 221 -1.13 -22.22 -3.76
C LEU A 221 -0.58 -23.30 -2.80
N ILE A 222 -1.13 -24.52 -2.88
CA ILE A 222 -0.75 -25.64 -2.00
C ILE A 222 0.58 -26.27 -2.43
N THR A 223 0.85 -26.33 -3.74
CA THR A 223 1.96 -27.12 -4.29
C THR A 223 3.22 -26.31 -4.59
N LYS A 224 3.07 -25.01 -4.89
CA LYS A 224 4.19 -24.14 -5.25
C LYS A 224 4.17 -22.77 -4.58
N GLY A 225 3.00 -22.31 -4.14
CA GLY A 225 2.85 -21.08 -3.38
C GLY A 225 3.04 -21.28 -1.88
N PHE A 226 2.68 -20.24 -1.12
CA PHE A 226 2.52 -20.34 0.32
C PHE A 226 1.41 -19.42 0.82
N ILE A 227 0.91 -19.74 2.01
CA ILE A 227 -0.04 -18.92 2.74
C ILE A 227 0.40 -18.80 4.20
N GLU A 228 0.27 -17.60 4.75
CA GLU A 228 0.46 -17.33 6.18
C GLU A 228 -0.79 -16.60 6.68
N ILE A 229 -1.27 -17.00 7.85
CA ILE A 229 -2.38 -16.34 8.53
C ILE A 229 -1.84 -15.82 9.86
N TYR A 230 -2.16 -14.57 10.18
CA TYR A 230 -1.83 -13.93 11.44
C TYR A 230 -3.09 -13.52 12.16
N TYR A 231 -3.11 -13.71 13.48
CA TYR A 231 -4.22 -13.35 14.34
C TYR A 231 -3.76 -12.45 15.50
N PRO A 232 -4.64 -11.64 16.08
CA PRO A 232 -4.33 -10.81 17.23
C PRO A 232 -4.04 -11.64 18.47
N ASP A 233 -2.87 -11.43 19.05
CA ASP A 233 -2.52 -11.84 20.41
C ASP A 233 -2.28 -10.55 21.21
N LYS A 234 -3.36 -10.05 21.82
CA LYS A 234 -3.43 -8.69 22.40
C LYS A 234 -3.18 -7.63 21.32
N HIS A 235 -2.08 -6.89 21.43
CA HIS A 235 -1.69 -5.79 20.54
C HIS A 235 -0.63 -6.21 19.51
N TYR A 236 -0.27 -7.50 19.43
CA TYR A 236 0.65 -8.04 18.43
C TYR A 236 -0.05 -9.00 17.48
N TRP A 237 0.57 -9.25 16.32
CA TRP A 237 0.15 -10.31 15.42
C TRP A 237 0.97 -11.58 15.61
N ARG A 238 0.28 -12.69 15.82
CA ARG A 238 0.88 -14.01 15.96
C ARG A 238 0.51 -14.88 14.77
N LYS A 239 1.50 -15.62 14.25
CA LYS A 239 1.28 -16.57 13.16
C LYS A 239 0.40 -17.74 13.63
N ALA A 240 -0.67 -18.00 12.89
CA ALA A 240 -1.58 -19.13 13.10
C ALA A 240 -0.95 -20.44 12.65
N ASN A 241 -1.40 -21.55 13.26
CA ASN A 241 -1.02 -22.88 12.80
C ASN A 241 -2.07 -23.40 11.83
N ILE A 242 -1.76 -23.38 10.53
CA ILE A 242 -2.66 -23.86 9.47
C ILE A 242 -2.68 -25.37 9.48
N THR A 243 -3.87 -25.96 9.63
CA THR A 243 -4.07 -27.41 9.68
C THR A 243 -4.45 -28.00 8.34
N ASP A 244 -5.24 -27.27 7.55
CA ASP A 244 -5.72 -27.73 6.26
C ASP A 244 -5.94 -26.55 5.29
N ILE A 245 -5.59 -26.78 4.03
CA ILE A 245 -5.87 -25.87 2.91
C ILE A 245 -6.50 -26.70 1.81
N THR A 246 -7.78 -26.45 1.54
CA THR A 246 -8.53 -27.17 0.51
C THR A 246 -8.79 -26.25 -0.69
N TYR A 247 -8.38 -26.68 -1.89
CA TYR A 247 -8.71 -26.00 -3.13
C TYR A 247 -10.13 -26.38 -3.58
N ILE A 248 -11.03 -25.39 -3.66
CA ILE A 248 -12.44 -25.61 -4.04
C ILE A 248 -12.74 -25.28 -5.50
N GLY A 249 -11.72 -24.89 -6.27
CA GLY A 249 -11.84 -24.55 -7.70
C GLY A 249 -11.92 -23.05 -7.97
N ALA A 250 -11.64 -22.66 -9.22
CA ALA A 250 -11.66 -21.28 -9.69
C ALA A 250 -10.85 -20.29 -8.82
N GLY A 251 -9.69 -20.72 -8.32
CA GLY A 251 -8.80 -19.89 -7.50
C GLY A 251 -9.26 -19.73 -6.06
N ASN A 252 -10.35 -20.40 -5.66
CA ASN A 252 -10.87 -20.33 -4.31
C ASN A 252 -10.27 -21.41 -3.41
N TYR A 253 -10.01 -21.05 -2.16
CA TYR A 253 -9.47 -21.92 -1.13
C TYR A 253 -10.24 -21.77 0.16
N THR A 254 -10.38 -22.87 0.89
CA THR A 254 -10.80 -22.88 2.29
C THR A 254 -9.58 -23.18 3.15
N VAL A 255 -9.36 -22.38 4.19
CA VAL A 255 -8.20 -22.50 5.07
C VAL A 255 -8.67 -22.70 6.50
N LYS A 256 -8.23 -23.78 7.13
CA LYS A 256 -8.50 -24.11 8.53
C LYS A 256 -7.23 -23.96 9.35
N PHE A 257 -7.35 -23.38 10.54
CA PHE A 257 -6.20 -23.09 11.39
C PHE A 257 -6.57 -22.97 12.87
N HIS A 258 -5.56 -23.12 13.73
CA HIS A 258 -5.65 -22.84 15.16
C HIS A 258 -5.02 -21.47 15.49
N PRO A 259 -5.55 -20.74 16.48
CA PRO A 259 -6.66 -21.09 17.38
C PRO A 259 -8.06 -20.69 16.85
N ALA A 260 -9.12 -20.96 17.62
CA ALA A 260 -10.42 -20.35 17.47
C ALA A 260 -10.33 -18.86 17.83
N ILE A 261 -10.70 -18.00 16.89
CA ILE A 261 -10.62 -16.55 17.07
C ILE A 261 -12.00 -15.99 17.41
N THR A 262 -12.06 -15.13 18.42
CA THR A 262 -13.28 -14.40 18.75
C THR A 262 -13.55 -13.34 17.67
N PRO A 263 -14.73 -13.34 17.03
CA PRO A 263 -15.10 -12.32 16.06
C PRO A 263 -15.26 -10.93 16.70
N TYR A 264 -14.93 -9.91 15.91
CA TYR A 264 -15.10 -8.50 16.24
C TYR A 264 -16.32 -7.97 15.51
N TYR A 265 -17.00 -6.99 16.10
CA TYR A 265 -18.13 -6.30 15.49
C TYR A 265 -17.68 -4.97 14.90
N ASP A 266 -17.98 -4.77 13.61
CA ASP A 266 -17.77 -3.52 12.88
C ASP A 266 -19.07 -2.70 12.89
N PRO A 267 -19.10 -1.55 13.58
CA PRO A 267 -20.29 -0.68 13.61
C PRO A 267 -20.50 0.13 12.32
N ILE A 268 -19.46 0.35 11.50
CA ILE A 268 -19.55 1.12 10.24
C ILE A 268 -20.21 0.28 9.15
N TYR A 269 -19.79 -0.99 9.02
CA TYR A 269 -20.36 -1.93 8.06
C TYR A 269 -21.47 -2.82 8.64
N ASN A 270 -21.77 -2.69 9.94
CA ASN A 270 -22.78 -3.48 10.66
C ASN A 270 -22.62 -4.99 10.44
N ARG A 271 -21.42 -5.51 10.70
CA ARG A 271 -21.09 -6.94 10.49
C ARG A 271 -20.06 -7.45 11.48
N ASN A 272 -20.08 -8.77 11.72
CA ASN A 272 -18.99 -9.43 12.43
C ASN A 272 -17.90 -9.88 11.45
N TYR A 273 -16.65 -9.91 11.91
CA TYR A 273 -15.50 -10.40 11.15
C TYR A 273 -14.44 -11.00 12.08
N LEU A 274 -13.58 -11.87 11.55
CA LEU A 274 -12.38 -12.31 12.28
C LEU A 274 -11.25 -11.34 11.96
N PRO A 275 -10.61 -10.67 12.94
CA PRO A 275 -9.45 -9.82 12.65
C PRO A 275 -8.27 -10.71 12.26
N LEU A 276 -7.87 -10.66 11.00
CA LEU A 276 -6.85 -11.52 10.44
C LEU A 276 -6.02 -10.74 9.43
N MET A 277 -4.74 -11.06 9.37
CA MET A 277 -3.92 -10.78 8.19
C MET A 277 -3.66 -12.08 7.46
N VAL A 278 -3.77 -12.05 6.13
CA VAL A 278 -3.50 -13.19 5.26
C VAL A 278 -2.46 -12.76 4.24
N VAL A 279 -1.38 -13.52 4.18
CA VAL A 279 -0.28 -13.30 3.25
C VAL A 279 -0.23 -14.48 2.30
N VAL A 280 -0.19 -14.20 1.00
CA VAL A 280 -0.06 -15.22 -0.04
C VAL A 280 1.13 -14.90 -0.91
N GLY A 281 1.91 -15.93 -1.26
CA GLY A 281 2.94 -15.86 -2.28
C GLY A 281 2.77 -16.91 -3.36
N ASP A 282 3.10 -16.54 -4.60
CA ASP A 282 3.08 -17.45 -5.75
C ASP A 282 4.46 -18.09 -6.01
N ASP A 283 4.52 -18.96 -7.03
CA ASP A 283 5.71 -19.70 -7.43
C ASP A 283 6.79 -18.85 -8.09
N ARG A 284 6.43 -17.64 -8.54
CA ARG A 284 7.34 -16.63 -9.09
C ARG A 284 7.96 -15.79 -7.96
N GLY A 285 7.37 -15.84 -6.78
CA GLY A 285 7.83 -15.14 -5.60
C GLY A 285 7.16 -13.81 -5.32
N ILE A 286 6.11 -13.46 -6.06
CA ILE A 286 5.31 -12.26 -5.81
C ILE A 286 4.52 -12.50 -4.54
N ILE A 287 4.49 -11.50 -3.65
CA ILE A 287 3.75 -11.54 -2.38
C ILE A 287 2.60 -10.53 -2.41
N VAL A 288 1.49 -10.87 -1.77
CA VAL A 288 0.37 -9.96 -1.48
C VAL A 288 -0.10 -10.16 -0.04
N GLU A 289 -0.37 -9.06 0.65
CA GLU A 289 -0.87 -9.04 2.03
C GLU A 289 -2.25 -8.38 2.10
N ALA A 290 -3.18 -9.05 2.77
CA ALA A 290 -4.56 -8.62 2.95
C ALA A 290 -4.95 -8.66 4.43
N ALA A 291 -5.86 -7.79 4.83
CA ALA A 291 -6.49 -7.81 6.15
C ALA A 291 -8.00 -7.96 5.99
N THR A 292 -8.67 -8.62 6.93
CA THR A 292 -10.14 -8.84 6.88
C THR A 292 -10.97 -7.58 7.12
N TYR A 293 -10.32 -6.49 7.52
CA TYR A 293 -10.90 -5.18 7.80
C TYR A 293 -9.97 -4.11 7.23
N ASP A 294 -10.48 -2.89 7.08
CA ASP A 294 -9.79 -1.74 6.51
C ASP A 294 -9.74 -0.53 7.45
N HIS A 295 -10.31 -0.68 8.65
CA HIS A 295 -10.34 0.35 9.67
C HIS A 295 -10.62 -0.20 11.08
N ILE A 296 -10.34 0.62 12.06
CA ILE A 296 -10.60 0.41 13.48
C ILE A 296 -11.55 1.51 13.94
N THR A 297 -12.63 1.15 14.62
CA THR A 297 -13.58 2.12 15.17
C THR A 297 -13.72 2.04 16.67
N PHE A 298 -13.85 3.20 17.30
CA PHE A 298 -14.23 3.32 18.71
C PHE A 298 -14.97 4.64 18.94
N LYS A 299 -15.62 4.75 20.10
CA LYS A 299 -16.24 5.99 20.54
C LYS A 299 -15.43 6.61 21.67
N VAL A 300 -15.29 7.93 21.64
CA VAL A 300 -14.72 8.72 22.72
C VAL A 300 -15.88 9.39 23.46
N ARG A 301 -16.03 9.07 24.75
CA ARG A 301 -17.03 9.71 25.60
C ARG A 301 -16.42 10.89 26.36
N ARG A 302 -17.10 12.04 26.28
CA ARG A 302 -16.82 13.21 27.09
C ARG A 302 -17.23 12.94 28.54
N ASN A 303 -16.35 13.26 29.49
CA ASN A 303 -16.64 13.13 30.92
C ASN A 303 -16.52 14.46 31.68
N VAL A 304 -16.45 15.58 30.95
CA VAL A 304 -16.40 16.90 31.58
C VAL A 304 -17.84 17.30 31.93
N PRO A 305 -18.13 17.68 33.19
CA PRO A 305 -19.49 17.95 33.64
C PRO A 305 -20.13 19.12 32.91
N ASP A 306 -21.45 19.07 32.83
CA ASP A 306 -22.29 20.13 32.26
C ASP A 306 -22.56 21.28 33.23
N THR A 307 -22.50 21.00 34.53
CA THR A 307 -22.69 21.99 35.59
C THR A 307 -21.52 21.85 36.57
N LEU A 308 -20.80 22.95 36.79
CA LEU A 308 -19.72 23.03 37.77
C LEU A 308 -20.26 23.67 39.04
N TYR A 309 -20.17 22.97 40.17
CA TYR A 309 -20.48 23.51 41.48
C TYR A 309 -19.21 24.05 42.15
N TYR A 310 -19.24 25.29 42.63
CA TYR A 310 -18.11 25.91 43.32
C TYR A 310 -18.59 26.69 44.56
N TYR A 311 -17.73 26.77 45.57
CA TYR A 311 -18.02 27.56 46.77
C TYR A 311 -17.56 28.99 46.58
N ASP A 312 -18.50 29.95 46.65
CA ASP A 312 -18.18 31.37 46.59
C ASP A 312 -17.74 31.85 47.97
N GLY A 313 -16.43 32.03 48.16
CA GLY A 313 -15.87 32.50 49.42
C GLY A 313 -16.28 33.92 49.83
N LYS A 314 -16.83 34.73 48.90
CA LYS A 314 -17.34 36.07 49.22
C LYS A 314 -18.77 35.99 49.75
N GLU A 315 -19.62 35.22 49.08
CA GLU A 315 -21.04 35.11 49.40
C GLU A 315 -21.36 33.96 50.37
N HIS A 316 -20.35 33.14 50.72
CA HIS A 316 -20.45 32.02 51.66
C HIS A 316 -21.52 30.98 51.28
N GLU A 317 -21.70 30.76 49.97
CA GLU A 317 -22.68 29.83 49.43
C GLU A 317 -22.12 28.99 48.28
N TRP A 318 -22.75 27.84 48.03
CA TRP A 318 -22.47 27.02 46.85
C TRP A 318 -23.20 27.60 45.64
N LYS A 319 -22.43 27.92 44.60
CA LYS A 319 -22.94 28.36 43.31
C LYS A 319 -22.70 27.30 42.26
N SER A 320 -23.41 27.43 41.14
CA SER A 320 -23.25 26.57 39.98
C SER A 320 -23.06 27.40 38.72
N ILE A 321 -22.27 26.89 37.78
CA ILE A 321 -22.08 27.46 36.46
C ILE A 321 -22.45 26.38 35.46
N ASP A 322 -23.44 26.66 34.64
CA ASP A 322 -23.82 25.79 33.53
C ASP A 322 -22.93 26.04 32.32
N ARG A 323 -22.55 24.94 31.67
CA ARG A 323 -21.88 24.94 30.39
C ARG A 323 -22.77 25.61 29.33
N PRO A 324 -22.20 26.51 28.50
CA PRO A 324 -22.93 27.09 27.38
C PRO A 324 -23.32 26.02 26.36
N GLN A 325 -24.40 26.26 25.61
CA GLN A 325 -24.82 25.35 24.54
C GLN A 325 -23.78 25.25 23.40
N ASN A 326 -23.13 26.37 23.06
CA ASN A 326 -22.01 26.41 22.12
C ASN A 326 -20.69 26.14 22.87
N THR A 327 -20.01 25.06 22.51
CA THR A 327 -18.69 24.65 23.01
C THR A 327 -17.72 24.42 21.86
N GLU A 328 -17.77 25.26 20.82
CA GLU A 328 -16.94 25.09 19.62
C GLU A 328 -15.42 25.08 19.84
N HIS A 329 -14.95 25.51 21.02
CA HIS A 329 -13.54 25.48 21.38
C HIS A 329 -13.17 24.27 22.27
N GLU A 330 -14.12 23.40 22.59
CA GLU A 330 -13.85 22.15 23.31
C GLU A 330 -13.26 21.10 22.35
N ILE A 331 -11.94 21.02 22.36
CA ILE A 331 -11.14 20.15 21.49
C ILE A 331 -10.16 19.37 22.36
N TYR A 332 -10.18 18.04 22.23
CA TYR A 332 -9.26 17.14 22.91
C TYR A 332 -8.22 16.61 21.92
N THR A 333 -6.94 16.78 22.23
CA THR A 333 -5.84 16.17 21.48
C THR A 333 -5.56 14.78 22.04
N LEU A 334 -5.92 13.74 21.29
CA LEU A 334 -5.76 12.35 21.70
C LEU A 334 -4.51 11.75 21.06
N GLU A 335 -3.87 10.85 21.78
CA GLU A 335 -2.68 10.11 21.34
C GLU A 335 -3.07 8.62 21.28
N PHE A 336 -3.05 8.01 20.10
CA PHE A 336 -3.28 6.57 19.92
C PHE A 336 -1.96 5.82 19.80
N GLY A 337 -1.75 4.83 20.67
CA GLY A 337 -0.56 3.99 20.69
C GLY A 337 -0.68 2.71 19.89
N TRP A 338 0.48 2.16 19.55
CA TRP A 338 0.63 0.81 19.00
C TRP A 338 0.04 -0.29 19.89
N ASP A 339 -0.04 -0.05 21.19
CA ASP A 339 -0.62 -0.92 22.21
C ASP A 339 -2.16 -0.81 22.30
N LEU A 340 -2.77 -0.14 21.32
CA LEU A 340 -4.20 0.10 21.17
C LEU A 340 -4.81 0.95 22.28
N ASN A 341 -3.95 1.60 23.07
CA ASN A 341 -4.36 2.50 24.12
C ASN A 341 -4.46 3.94 23.61
N ILE A 342 -5.42 4.67 24.17
CA ILE A 342 -5.63 6.09 23.90
C ILE A 342 -5.20 6.88 25.12
N TYR A 343 -4.51 7.99 24.90
CA TYR A 343 -4.02 8.88 25.92
C TYR A 343 -4.50 10.30 25.64
N TRP A 344 -4.60 11.08 26.71
CA TRP A 344 -4.82 12.51 26.67
C TRP A 344 -3.82 13.16 27.61
N LEU A 345 -2.94 14.00 27.07
CA LEU A 345 -1.84 14.64 27.82
C LEU A 345 -0.98 13.60 28.55
N GLY A 346 -0.60 12.53 27.84
CA GLY A 346 0.16 11.41 28.38
C GLY A 346 -0.57 10.52 29.41
N THR A 347 -1.83 10.84 29.75
CA THR A 347 -2.63 10.04 30.67
C THR A 347 -3.47 9.04 29.91
N ARG A 348 -3.31 7.74 30.20
CA ARG A 348 -4.11 6.67 29.58
C ARG A 348 -5.58 6.83 29.93
N LEU A 349 -6.43 6.88 28.90
CA LEU A 349 -7.87 6.92 29.07
C LEU A 349 -8.41 5.57 29.53
N ARG A 350 -9.50 5.60 30.31
CA ARG A 350 -10.19 4.39 30.74
C ARG A 350 -10.98 3.82 29.57
N GLN A 351 -10.77 2.54 29.30
CA GLN A 351 -11.53 1.78 28.32
C GLN A 351 -12.75 1.15 28.99
N GLU A 352 -13.93 1.29 28.39
CA GLU A 352 -15.14 0.63 28.88
C GLU A 352 -15.03 -0.90 28.75
N SER A 353 -15.65 -1.63 29.69
CA SER A 353 -15.65 -3.08 29.66
C SER A 353 -16.32 -3.60 28.39
N GLY A 354 -15.70 -4.57 27.73
CA GLY A 354 -16.22 -5.18 26.50
C GLY A 354 -15.84 -4.47 25.19
N VAL A 355 -15.21 -3.29 25.24
CA VAL A 355 -14.64 -2.67 24.04
C VAL A 355 -13.45 -3.52 23.56
N GLN A 356 -13.50 -3.97 22.32
CA GLN A 356 -12.40 -4.70 21.67
C GLN A 356 -11.97 -3.95 20.42
N ILE A 357 -10.67 -3.66 20.35
CA ILE A 357 -10.03 -2.94 19.25
C ILE A 357 -9.05 -3.92 18.61
N PRO A 358 -9.15 -4.23 17.31
CA PRO A 358 -8.17 -5.10 16.67
C PRO A 358 -6.86 -4.32 16.47
N PRO A 359 -5.71 -5.01 16.39
CA PRO A 359 -4.43 -4.37 16.14
C PRO A 359 -4.36 -3.70 14.77
N ILE A 360 -3.44 -2.76 14.58
CA ILE A 360 -3.13 -2.24 13.23
C ILE A 360 -2.29 -3.29 12.49
N PRO A 361 -2.56 -3.61 11.21
CA PRO A 361 -1.69 -4.47 10.41
C PRO A 361 -0.21 -3.99 10.39
N TYR A 362 0.73 -4.87 10.08
CA TYR A 362 2.14 -4.48 9.94
C TYR A 362 2.33 -3.58 8.71
N MET A 363 2.18 -2.28 8.92
CA MET A 363 2.20 -1.28 7.86
C MET A 363 2.99 -0.02 8.26
N PRO A 364 3.57 0.68 7.29
CA PRO A 364 4.21 1.96 7.52
C PRO A 364 3.21 3.05 7.88
N ILE A 365 3.69 3.96 8.73
CA ILE A 365 2.91 5.03 9.32
C ILE A 365 2.26 5.95 8.27
N LYS A 366 2.92 6.16 7.12
CA LYS A 366 2.42 6.99 6.01
C LYS A 366 1.03 6.62 5.49
N GLN A 367 0.60 5.37 5.69
CA GLN A 367 -0.69 4.87 5.19
C GLN A 367 -1.86 5.22 6.13
N LEU A 368 -1.59 5.49 7.42
CA LEU A 368 -2.62 5.67 8.44
C LEU A 368 -3.35 7.00 8.29
N ARG A 369 -4.64 7.01 8.61
CA ARG A 369 -5.56 8.15 8.55
C ARG A 369 -6.54 8.07 9.71
N VAL A 370 -7.15 9.20 10.05
CA VAL A 370 -8.17 9.25 11.10
C VAL A 370 -9.36 10.05 10.64
N ASN A 371 -10.54 9.46 10.78
CA ASN A 371 -11.81 10.16 10.68
C ASN A 371 -12.40 10.39 12.08
N VAL A 372 -13.00 11.55 12.28
CA VAL A 372 -13.71 11.88 13.52
C VAL A 372 -15.04 12.54 13.16
N SER A 373 -16.12 12.04 13.76
CA SER A 373 -17.45 12.66 13.65
C SER A 373 -17.47 14.03 14.31
N ILE A 374 -18.44 14.87 13.93
CA ILE A 374 -18.70 16.14 14.62
C ILE A 374 -19.95 16.07 15.50
N ASP A 375 -20.82 15.08 15.29
CA ASP A 375 -22.10 14.89 16.01
C ASP A 375 -22.27 13.49 16.61
N GLY A 376 -21.20 12.70 16.69
CA GLY A 376 -21.23 11.32 17.18
C GLY A 376 -21.78 10.28 16.19
N THR A 377 -22.18 10.68 14.98
CA THR A 377 -22.77 9.79 13.97
C THR A 377 -21.84 9.49 12.80
N GLN A 378 -22.10 8.39 12.10
CA GLN A 378 -21.35 8.01 10.90
C GLN A 378 -21.50 9.01 9.74
N ASN A 379 -22.59 9.78 9.69
CA ASN A 379 -22.85 10.74 8.61
C ASN A 379 -21.88 11.92 8.62
N THR A 380 -21.31 12.26 9.78
CA THR A 380 -20.35 13.36 9.92
C THR A 380 -18.91 12.88 10.11
N LEU A 381 -18.69 11.58 10.00
CA LEU A 381 -17.38 10.94 10.13
C LEU A 381 -16.52 11.29 8.92
N LEU A 382 -15.59 12.22 9.09
CA LEU A 382 -14.74 12.75 8.03
C LEU A 382 -13.27 12.79 8.46
N GLU A 383 -12.37 12.74 7.48
CA GLU A 383 -10.92 12.83 7.70
C GLU A 383 -10.54 14.11 8.45
N ARG A 384 -9.66 13.96 9.43
CA ARG A 384 -9.15 15.06 10.26
C ARG A 384 -7.63 15.10 10.24
N PRO A 385 -7.03 16.29 10.47
CA PRO A 385 -5.60 16.42 10.62
C PRO A 385 -5.04 15.47 11.67
N ILE A 386 -3.93 14.83 11.32
CA ILE A 386 -3.20 13.92 12.18
C ILE A 386 -1.71 14.23 12.15
N GLN A 387 -1.05 13.96 13.27
CA GLN A 387 0.39 14.04 13.42
C GLN A 387 0.94 12.67 13.81
N TYR A 388 2.08 12.33 13.21
CA TYR A 388 2.78 11.08 13.48
C TYR A 388 4.00 11.39 14.31
N GLU A 389 4.05 10.91 15.54
CA GLU A 389 5.08 11.33 16.50
C GLU A 389 5.89 10.15 17.00
N ASN A 390 7.17 10.40 17.25
CA ASN A 390 8.06 9.54 18.03
C ASN A 390 8.03 9.98 19.49
N TRP A 391 7.86 9.02 20.39
CA TRP A 391 7.75 9.20 21.83
C TRP A 391 8.82 8.40 22.55
N LYS A 392 9.34 8.98 23.63
CA LYS A 392 10.35 8.34 24.48
C LYS A 392 9.97 8.48 25.94
N ASN A 393 10.16 7.39 26.69
CA ASN A 393 10.00 7.41 28.13
C ASN A 393 11.26 7.98 28.79
N PHE A 394 11.05 8.96 29.66
CA PHE A 394 12.09 9.58 30.47
C PHE A 394 11.87 9.21 31.93
N THR A 395 12.95 8.80 32.58
CA THR A 395 13.00 8.61 34.03
C THR A 395 13.67 9.84 34.64
N PHE A 396 12.92 10.59 35.44
CA PHE A 396 13.49 11.68 36.21
C PHE A 396 14.38 11.14 37.34
N PRO A 397 15.31 11.96 37.90
CA PRO A 397 16.25 11.53 38.93
C PRO A 397 15.59 10.86 40.15
N PRO A 398 16.37 10.12 40.97
CA PRO A 398 15.87 9.33 42.09
C PRO A 398 15.02 10.19 43.05
N GLY A 399 13.78 9.77 43.33
CA GLY A 399 12.84 10.47 44.20
C GLY A 399 11.50 10.84 43.54
N THR A 400 11.39 10.70 42.21
CA THR A 400 10.12 10.82 41.48
C THR A 400 9.78 9.47 40.83
N SER A 401 8.65 8.87 41.22
CA SER A 401 8.21 7.54 40.76
C SER A 401 7.56 7.55 39.36
N ASN A 402 7.67 8.65 38.62
CA ASN A 402 6.86 8.86 37.42
C ASN A 402 7.75 8.80 36.18
N ASN A 403 7.67 7.70 35.44
CA ASN A 403 8.13 7.67 34.06
C ASN A 403 7.18 8.53 33.23
N ILE A 404 7.70 9.56 32.57
CA ILE A 404 6.91 10.42 31.69
C ILE A 404 7.28 10.09 30.25
N SER A 405 6.28 9.84 29.41
CA SER A 405 6.48 9.73 27.97
C SER A 405 6.38 11.11 27.35
N LEU A 406 7.36 11.51 26.53
CA LEU A 406 7.38 12.80 25.86
C LEU A 406 7.60 12.62 24.35
N PRO A 407 6.97 13.45 23.51
CA PRO A 407 7.26 13.48 22.09
C PRO A 407 8.67 14.03 21.86
N ILE A 408 9.45 13.35 21.03
CA ILE A 408 10.84 13.71 20.69
C ILE A 408 10.99 14.17 19.23
N GLY A 409 9.96 14.03 18.41
CA GLY A 409 9.96 14.45 17.01
C GLY A 409 8.88 13.77 16.19
N LEU A 410 8.87 14.05 14.89
CA LEU A 410 7.98 13.39 13.94
C LEU A 410 8.49 11.98 13.60
N ALA A 411 7.57 11.05 13.37
CA ALA A 411 7.89 9.70 12.96
C ALA A 411 8.40 9.64 11.52
N ASP A 412 9.31 8.71 11.23
CA ASP A 412 9.71 8.41 9.85
C ASP A 412 8.53 7.74 9.14
N PRO A 413 7.96 8.35 8.09
CA PRO A 413 6.79 7.83 7.39
C PRO A 413 7.02 6.46 6.75
N GLN A 414 8.27 6.07 6.52
CA GLN A 414 8.62 4.78 5.92
C GLN A 414 8.75 3.66 6.94
N MET A 415 8.72 3.94 8.25
CA MET A 415 8.80 2.90 9.28
C MET A 415 7.42 2.37 9.67
N ASP A 416 7.37 1.09 10.04
CA ASP A 416 6.18 0.47 10.60
C ASP A 416 5.75 1.15 11.90
N PHE A 417 4.43 1.25 12.09
CA PHE A 417 3.87 1.76 13.35
C PHE A 417 4.24 0.84 14.50
N ASN A 418 5.02 1.35 15.46
CA ASN A 418 5.65 0.55 16.50
C ASN A 418 5.58 1.21 17.88
N GLU A 419 6.29 0.60 18.85
CA GLU A 419 6.26 0.98 20.26
C GLU A 419 6.67 2.42 20.60
N THR A 420 7.43 3.04 19.71
CA THR A 420 7.88 4.42 19.85
C THR A 420 6.93 5.41 19.22
N ASN A 421 5.87 4.97 18.55
CA ASN A 421 5.01 5.84 17.76
C ASN A 421 3.67 6.12 18.44
N ARG A 422 3.18 7.35 18.23
CA ARG A 422 1.80 7.75 18.53
C ARG A 422 1.17 8.40 17.30
N LEU A 423 -0.10 8.10 17.07
CA LEU A 423 -0.97 8.87 16.19
C LEU A 423 -1.67 9.93 17.01
N VAL A 424 -1.41 11.20 16.72
CA VAL A 424 -1.98 12.34 17.45
C VAL A 424 -3.03 13.01 16.59
N PHE A 425 -4.24 13.17 17.12
CA PHE A 425 -5.37 13.77 16.40
C PHE A 425 -6.33 14.47 17.34
N GLN A 426 -7.19 15.33 16.79
CA GLN A 426 -8.12 16.14 17.58
C GLN A 426 -9.56 15.61 17.50
N VAL A 427 -10.24 15.62 18.65
CA VAL A 427 -11.67 15.27 18.78
C VAL A 427 -12.42 16.46 19.36
N LYS A 428 -13.41 16.98 18.61
CA LYS A 428 -14.17 18.19 18.95
C LYS A 428 -15.53 17.84 19.55
N PHE A 429 -15.97 18.59 20.56
CA PHE A 429 -17.34 18.52 21.11
C PHE A 429 -18.01 19.89 21.00
N PRO A 430 -18.56 20.24 19.82
CA PRO A 430 -18.94 21.62 19.51
C PRO A 430 -20.22 22.10 20.20
N THR A 431 -21.04 21.19 20.72
CA THR A 431 -22.28 21.51 21.42
C THR A 431 -22.44 20.64 22.66
N LYS A 432 -23.13 21.18 23.67
CA LYS A 432 -23.41 20.51 24.94
C LYS A 432 -24.12 19.15 24.78
N ASP A 433 -24.99 19.01 23.77
CA ASP A 433 -25.79 17.79 23.55
C ASP A 433 -24.99 16.60 22.99
N ILE A 434 -23.70 16.78 22.72
CA ILE A 434 -22.84 15.73 22.18
C ILE A 434 -21.94 15.19 23.30
N ASP A 435 -22.19 13.95 23.68
CA ASP A 435 -21.41 13.27 24.72
C ASP A 435 -20.46 12.20 24.17
N GLU A 436 -20.67 11.75 22.94
CA GLU A 436 -19.86 10.72 22.30
C GLU A 436 -19.46 11.16 20.89
N GLN A 437 -18.19 10.94 20.55
CA GLN A 437 -17.69 11.08 19.19
C GLN A 437 -17.23 9.73 18.64
N LEU A 438 -17.65 9.41 17.42
CA LEU A 438 -17.17 8.27 16.66
C LEU A 438 -15.82 8.61 16.03
N VAL A 439 -14.84 7.73 16.25
CA VAL A 439 -13.50 7.82 15.67
C VAL A 439 -13.25 6.55 14.85
N ALA A 440 -12.70 6.73 13.65
CA ALA A 440 -12.25 5.63 12.82
C ALA A 440 -10.79 5.85 12.39
N ILE A 441 -9.90 4.96 12.82
CA ILE A 441 -8.52 4.90 12.32
C ILE A 441 -8.53 3.96 11.13
N TRP A 442 -8.20 4.45 9.95
CA TRP A 442 -8.22 3.68 8.70
C TRP A 442 -6.89 3.87 7.95
N TRP A 443 -6.69 3.16 6.85
CA TRP A 443 -5.47 3.26 6.07
C TRP A 443 -5.73 3.24 4.57
N ILE A 444 -4.79 3.78 3.81
CA ILE A 444 -4.79 3.72 2.35
C ILE A 444 -4.16 2.39 1.90
N ASP A 445 -4.80 1.66 0.98
CA ASP A 445 -4.25 0.39 0.47
C ASP A 445 -3.02 0.56 -0.42
N ASP A 446 -2.86 1.70 -1.08
CA ASP A 446 -1.70 2.00 -1.94
C ASP A 446 -0.39 2.09 -1.15
N LEU A 447 0.57 1.23 -1.46
CA LEU A 447 1.88 1.20 -0.80
C LEU A 447 2.76 2.42 -1.13
N ASP A 448 2.40 3.20 -2.14
CA ASP A 448 3.02 4.51 -2.43
C ASP A 448 2.36 5.68 -1.68
N ALA A 449 1.38 5.41 -0.81
CA ALA A 449 0.73 6.48 -0.09
C ALA A 449 1.76 7.38 0.63
N GLU A 450 1.62 8.68 0.43
CA GLU A 450 2.37 9.68 1.16
C GLU A 450 1.61 10.06 2.43
N PRO A 451 2.29 10.59 3.47
CA PRO A 451 1.61 11.20 4.60
C PRO A 451 0.61 12.27 4.14
N ALA A 452 -0.53 12.36 4.80
CA ALA A 452 -1.49 13.41 4.51
C ALA A 452 -0.89 14.79 4.77
N VAL A 453 -1.02 15.69 3.80
CA VAL A 453 -0.64 17.10 3.95
C VAL A 453 -1.90 17.90 4.16
N TYR A 454 -2.04 18.47 5.36
CA TYR A 454 -3.18 19.30 5.71
C TYR A 454 -2.82 20.78 5.53
N PRO A 455 -3.74 21.59 4.96
CA PRO A 455 -3.53 23.03 4.90
C PRO A 455 -3.42 23.56 6.33
N THR A 456 -2.39 24.39 6.56
CA THR A 456 -2.18 25.07 7.83
C THR A 456 -1.94 26.54 7.57
N GLN A 457 -2.47 27.38 8.46
CA GLN A 457 -2.16 28.81 8.50
C GLN A 457 -0.95 29.09 9.41
N ILE A 458 -0.38 28.04 10.00
CA ILE A 458 0.78 28.11 10.87
C ILE A 458 2.04 28.08 10.02
N HIS A 459 2.92 29.05 10.23
CA HIS A 459 4.18 29.15 9.49
C HIS A 459 5.37 29.14 10.45
N PHE A 460 6.31 28.22 10.22
CA PHE A 460 7.59 28.27 10.92
C PHE A 460 8.56 29.18 10.16
N TYR A 461 9.12 30.16 10.85
CA TYR A 461 10.04 31.14 10.28
C TYR A 461 11.38 31.10 11.01
N LYS A 462 12.44 30.69 10.31
CA LYS A 462 13.81 30.64 10.84
C LYS A 462 14.75 31.48 9.97
N ASN A 463 15.30 32.54 10.55
CA ASN A 463 16.36 33.35 9.94
C ASN A 463 17.35 33.83 11.03
N SER A 464 18.23 34.79 10.70
CA SER A 464 19.23 35.31 11.63
C SER A 464 18.66 36.10 12.83
N THR A 465 17.38 36.47 12.79
CA THR A 465 16.72 37.31 13.80
C THR A 465 15.40 36.73 14.32
N HIS A 466 14.91 35.65 13.72
CA HIS A 466 13.61 35.05 14.01
C HIS A 466 13.76 33.53 14.08
N LYS A 467 13.10 32.97 15.08
CA LYS A 467 12.92 31.52 15.23
C LYS A 467 11.50 31.36 15.77
N ASP A 468 10.53 31.62 14.92
CA ASP A 468 9.14 31.79 15.32
C ASP A 468 8.23 30.75 14.70
N VAL A 469 7.11 30.51 15.37
CA VAL A 469 5.90 29.94 14.78
C VAL A 469 4.85 31.03 14.73
N TRP A 470 4.47 31.43 13.53
CA TRP A 470 3.41 32.40 13.31
C TRP A 470 2.08 31.67 13.20
N HIS A 471 1.10 32.07 14.01
CA HIS A 471 -0.26 31.54 13.99
C HIS A 471 -1.24 32.73 13.85
N PRO A 472 -2.40 32.58 13.18
CA PRO A 472 -3.32 33.70 12.93
C PRO A 472 -3.81 34.50 14.15
N LEU A 473 -3.64 33.95 15.35
CA LEU A 473 -4.07 34.55 16.62
C LEU A 473 -2.92 34.96 17.53
N TYR A 474 -1.72 34.47 17.31
CA TYR A 474 -0.55 34.71 18.16
C TYR A 474 0.71 34.18 17.47
N ASP A 475 1.86 34.77 17.77
CA ASP A 475 3.15 34.24 17.37
C ASP A 475 3.87 33.65 18.58
N VAL A 476 4.64 32.59 18.36
CA VAL A 476 5.49 31.96 19.38
C VAL A 476 6.94 32.09 18.95
N GLU A 477 7.71 32.92 19.65
CA GLU A 477 9.15 33.02 19.44
C GLU A 477 9.88 32.01 20.32
N PHE A 478 10.74 31.19 19.70
CA PHE A 478 11.57 30.20 20.36
C PHE A 478 12.91 30.79 20.75
N VAL A 479 13.11 30.97 22.05
CA VAL A 479 14.37 31.43 22.62
C VAL A 479 15.13 30.22 23.16
N ASP A 480 16.35 30.01 22.69
CA ASP A 480 17.21 28.92 23.13
C ASP A 480 18.69 29.26 22.94
N THR A 481 19.57 28.25 22.96
CA THR A 481 21.01 28.46 22.77
C THR A 481 21.38 29.02 21.40
N GLU A 482 20.55 28.81 20.37
CA GLU A 482 20.73 29.34 19.01
C GLU A 482 20.12 30.74 18.85
N HIS A 483 19.03 31.04 19.55
CA HIS A 483 18.34 32.34 19.55
C HIS A 483 18.20 32.87 20.97
N GLN A 484 19.27 33.46 21.53
CA GLN A 484 19.34 33.79 22.95
C GLN A 484 18.64 35.09 23.36
N THR A 485 18.17 35.89 22.41
CA THR A 485 17.60 37.21 22.66
C THR A 485 16.23 37.29 21.99
N SER A 486 15.18 37.43 22.78
CA SER A 486 13.84 37.69 22.25
C SER A 486 13.76 39.11 21.70
N ARG A 487 13.02 39.32 20.61
CA ARG A 487 12.88 40.64 19.97
C ARG A 487 12.31 41.70 20.93
N GLY A 488 13.11 42.70 21.30
CA GLY A 488 12.68 43.76 22.22
C GLY A 488 12.71 43.35 23.71
N TYR A 489 13.40 42.26 24.05
CA TYR A 489 13.67 41.85 25.42
C TYR A 489 15.16 41.54 25.63
N ASP A 490 15.58 41.41 26.89
CA ASP A 490 16.95 41.06 27.24
C ASP A 490 17.32 39.63 26.83
N SER A 491 18.63 39.36 26.77
CA SER A 491 19.14 38.02 26.53
C SER A 491 18.75 37.06 27.65
N TYR A 492 18.15 35.94 27.27
CA TYR A 492 17.78 34.83 28.16
C TYR A 492 18.97 33.91 28.45
N ARG A 493 20.19 34.27 28.00
CA ARG A 493 21.45 33.58 28.31
C ARG A 493 21.43 32.07 28.06
N GLY A 494 20.73 31.65 26.99
CA GLY A 494 20.64 30.24 26.58
C GLY A 494 19.60 29.41 27.34
N VAL A 495 18.73 30.03 28.14
CA VAL A 495 17.55 29.35 28.70
C VAL A 495 16.53 29.08 27.59
N ALA A 496 16.00 27.86 27.53
CA ALA A 496 14.91 27.52 26.64
C ALA A 496 13.61 28.19 27.13
N ALA A 497 13.05 29.08 26.32
CA ALA A 497 11.83 29.81 26.64
C ALA A 497 10.94 30.00 25.41
N PHE A 498 9.64 30.10 25.65
CA PHE A 498 8.64 30.49 24.66
C PHE A 498 8.17 31.90 24.96
N VAL A 499 8.28 32.81 24.00
CA VAL A 499 7.74 34.17 24.12
C VAL A 499 6.50 34.26 23.24
N MET A 500 5.34 34.37 23.89
CA MET A 500 4.06 34.59 23.22
C MET A 500 3.97 36.04 22.78
N ARG A 501 3.64 36.27 21.51
CA ARG A 501 3.44 37.58 20.92
C ARG A 501 2.04 37.68 20.33
N ASP A 502 1.49 38.87 20.40
CA ASP A 502 0.35 39.25 19.58
C ASP A 502 0.91 39.61 18.18
N PRO A 503 0.34 39.11 17.07
CA PRO A 503 0.90 39.25 15.71
C PRO A 503 1.01 40.71 15.21
#